data_AF-A0A2V9BMD9-F1
#
_entry.id   AF-A0A2V9BMD9-F1
#
_cell.length_a   1.000
_cell.length_b   1.000
_cell.length_c   1.000
_cell.angle_alpha   90.00
_cell.angle_beta   90.00
_cell.angle_gamma   90.00
#
_symmetry.space_group_name_H-M   'P 1'
#
loop_
_entity.id
_entity.type
_entity.pdbx_description
1 polymer ?
#
loop_
_entity_poly.entity_id
_entity_poly.type
_entity_poly.pdbx_seq_one_letter_code
_entity_poly.pdbx_strand_id
1 'polypeptide(L)'
;MCGNQIDLGNRSKGLFHAIWGMLRGSSLLLIVALFSAAVSGCAGLVAGTSTLNSAPVAPTITTQPVNQTVTAGQTATFTVVANGTTPMTYQWKKNGMAISGATSSSYTTPATTSSDNGSQFTVVVSNVAGNVTSSAATLTVNSSPQPLHITTNSLPGGQLLTPYSANLQATGGSLPYNWSVIGGQLPNGLGLSPANGTITGTPTSARTLTFTIQVKDSSGDTASASLSISITAATLAISTTGLPGGTVTVPYSAQLNATGGIAPYTWALATGALPAGLTLSSSGAISGTPTTAGTSSFTVQVTDASLLTAQQNLSISTAAGTACAPTGSGVCYYVSPTGSDSNSGTSTAPFLTIQHAANVVNPGDMVIVRDGTYNNAAVSGVGSKLIVMSRGGTAANHVVFIAEHKWGAKIDGLNNTSATGWAFAANYIDVRDFECEGFSDSCMDNYSGGSSSGGSSSGG
;
A
#
# COMPACT_ATOMS: atom_id res chain seq x y z
N MET A 1 -69.41 -36.18 86.58
CA MET A 1 -69.04 -35.51 87.85
C MET A 1 -68.38 -34.16 87.53
N CYS A 2 -68.15 -33.31 88.52
CA CYS A 2 -67.52 -31.99 88.38
C CYS A 2 -66.06 -32.07 87.87
N GLY A 3 -65.41 -31.02 87.36
CA GLY A 3 -65.89 -29.66 87.00
C GLY A 3 -64.81 -28.56 87.12
N ASN A 4 -64.85 -27.56 86.23
CA ASN A 4 -64.31 -26.18 86.31
C ASN A 4 -62.81 -25.86 86.58
N GLN A 5 -62.39 -24.72 85.96
CA GLN A 5 -61.26 -23.80 86.26
C GLN A 5 -59.83 -24.22 85.77
N ILE A 6 -59.01 -23.41 85.07
CA ILE A 6 -58.55 -21.97 85.10
C ILE A 6 -57.15 -21.85 85.79
N ASP A 7 -56.13 -21.09 85.32
CA ASP A 7 -56.06 -20.13 84.20
C ASP A 7 -54.68 -19.98 83.45
N LEU A 8 -54.72 -19.08 82.46
CA LEU A 8 -53.74 -18.49 81.53
C LEU A 8 -52.47 -17.80 82.11
N GLY A 9 -51.52 -17.52 81.19
CA GLY A 9 -50.44 -16.52 81.33
C GLY A 9 -49.37 -16.62 80.22
N ASN A 10 -49.50 -16.16 78.96
CA ASN A 10 -49.97 -14.90 78.36
C ASN A 10 -48.94 -13.73 78.37
N ARG A 11 -48.39 -13.40 77.18
CA ARG A 11 -48.06 -12.07 76.59
C ARG A 11 -47.27 -12.29 75.29
N SER A 12 -47.33 -11.51 74.21
CA SER A 12 -48.27 -10.50 73.65
C SER A 12 -47.78 -10.22 72.19
N LYS A 13 -48.50 -9.63 71.22
CA LYS A 13 -49.72 -8.79 71.12
C LYS A 13 -50.71 -9.49 70.11
N GLY A 14 -51.71 -8.96 69.40
CA GLY A 14 -52.16 -7.59 69.04
C GLY A 14 -51.47 -7.06 67.76
N LEU A 15 -52.13 -6.47 66.75
CA LEU A 15 -53.51 -5.96 66.54
C LEU A 15 -53.85 -6.07 65.00
N PHE A 16 -54.98 -5.66 64.37
CA PHE A 16 -56.07 -4.72 64.69
C PHE A 16 -57.47 -5.24 64.19
N HIS A 17 -58.16 -4.50 63.30
CA HIS A 17 -59.56 -4.64 62.83
C HIS A 17 -59.69 -4.14 61.36
N ALA A 18 -60.68 -4.40 60.50
CA ALA A 18 -62.07 -4.94 60.55
C ALA A 18 -63.25 -3.94 60.80
N ILE A 19 -64.23 -3.88 59.86
CA ILE A 19 -65.61 -3.29 59.92
C ILE A 19 -66.31 -3.59 58.55
N TRP A 20 -67.46 -4.29 58.43
CA TRP A 20 -68.90 -3.95 58.63
C TRP A 20 -69.54 -3.07 57.53
N GLY A 21 -70.77 -3.30 57.00
CA GLY A 21 -71.78 -4.38 57.14
C GLY A 21 -73.17 -4.04 56.51
N MET A 22 -74.24 -4.83 56.79
CA MET A 22 -75.71 -4.60 56.50
C MET A 22 -76.24 -4.80 55.04
N LEU A 23 -77.51 -5.18 54.73
CA LEU A 23 -78.76 -5.49 55.49
C LEU A 23 -79.75 -6.46 54.72
N ARG A 24 -80.19 -7.52 55.42
CA ARG A 24 -81.53 -8.22 55.54
C ARG A 24 -82.66 -8.24 54.47
N GLY A 25 -83.40 -9.38 54.44
CA GLY A 25 -84.82 -9.52 54.04
C GLY A 25 -85.34 -10.98 54.06
N SER A 26 -86.56 -11.27 54.56
CA SER A 26 -87.09 -12.66 54.73
C SER A 26 -88.63 -12.77 54.65
N SER A 27 -89.18 -13.83 54.01
CA SER A 27 -90.54 -14.45 54.16
C SER A 27 -90.90 -15.30 52.91
N LEU A 28 -91.92 -16.17 52.85
CA LEU A 28 -92.48 -17.17 53.78
C LEU A 28 -93.50 -18.06 52.99
N LEU A 29 -93.67 -19.34 53.35
CA LEU A 29 -94.84 -20.22 53.09
C LEU A 29 -95.39 -20.43 51.66
N LEU A 30 -95.48 -21.70 51.22
CA LEU A 30 -96.77 -22.43 51.17
C LEU A 30 -96.55 -23.96 51.03
N ILE A 31 -97.41 -24.77 51.64
CA ILE A 31 -97.53 -26.22 51.40
C ILE A 31 -99.00 -26.52 51.09
N VAL A 32 -99.25 -27.32 50.04
CA VAL A 32 -100.50 -28.07 49.89
C VAL A 32 -100.12 -29.49 49.45
N ALA A 33 -100.49 -30.48 50.26
CA ALA A 33 -100.43 -31.89 49.90
C ALA A 33 -101.85 -32.38 49.59
N LEU A 34 -101.98 -33.37 48.71
CA LEU A 34 -103.19 -34.18 48.59
C LEU A 34 -102.83 -35.63 48.24
N PHE A 35 -103.79 -36.54 48.47
CA PHE A 35 -103.50 -37.91 48.89
C PHE A 35 -103.55 -38.96 47.78
N SER A 36 -102.93 -40.10 48.06
CA SER A 36 -102.85 -41.28 47.19
C SER A 36 -104.21 -41.94 46.90
N ALA A 37 -104.34 -42.51 45.70
CA ALA A 37 -105.20 -43.66 45.43
C ALA A 37 -104.49 -44.59 44.43
N ALA A 38 -104.54 -45.91 44.65
CA ALA A 38 -103.83 -46.89 43.83
C ALA A 38 -104.73 -47.52 42.76
N VAL A 39 -104.15 -47.86 41.61
CA VAL A 39 -104.73 -48.82 40.66
C VAL A 39 -103.71 -49.95 40.46
N SER A 40 -104.16 -51.18 40.65
CA SER A 40 -103.35 -52.39 40.45
C SER A 40 -103.46 -52.87 38.99
N GLY A 41 -102.34 -53.27 38.38
CA GLY A 41 -102.32 -53.82 37.03
C GLY A 41 -100.91 -54.01 36.49
N CYS A 42 -100.53 -55.25 36.19
CA CYS A 42 -99.17 -55.60 35.76
C CYS A 42 -98.95 -55.38 34.25
N ALA A 43 -97.91 -54.63 33.89
CA ALA A 43 -97.08 -54.89 32.71
C ALA A 43 -95.69 -54.28 32.94
N GLY A 44 -94.63 -54.95 32.47
CA GLY A 44 -93.26 -54.52 32.74
C GLY A 44 -92.83 -53.34 31.88
N LEU A 45 -92.16 -52.36 32.49
CA LEU A 45 -91.32 -51.39 31.79
C LEU A 45 -89.91 -51.43 32.37
N VAL A 46 -88.90 -51.59 31.52
CA VAL A 46 -87.50 -51.43 31.94
C VAL A 46 -87.28 -49.97 32.28
N ALA A 47 -86.92 -49.67 33.53
CA ALA A 47 -86.55 -48.33 33.97
C ALA A 47 -85.17 -47.94 33.42
N GLY A 48 -85.09 -47.74 32.10
CA GLY A 48 -83.91 -47.21 31.44
C GLY A 48 -83.65 -45.80 31.96
N THR A 49 -82.52 -45.62 32.65
CA THR A 49 -82.08 -44.30 33.12
C THR A 49 -81.73 -43.42 31.93
N SER A 50 -82.69 -42.62 31.50
CA SER A 50 -82.54 -41.64 30.41
C SER A 50 -81.65 -40.48 30.85
N THR A 51 -80.34 -40.74 30.91
CA THR A 51 -79.32 -39.69 31.00
C THR A 51 -79.49 -38.76 29.81
N LEU A 52 -79.97 -37.55 30.07
CA LEU A 52 -79.97 -36.46 29.09
C LEU A 52 -78.52 -36.07 28.79
N ASN A 53 -77.91 -36.80 27.87
CA ASN A 53 -76.56 -36.55 27.41
C ASN A 53 -76.57 -35.20 26.66
N SER A 54 -76.03 -34.16 27.28
CA SER A 54 -76.06 -32.80 26.73
C SER A 54 -75.33 -32.78 25.38
N ALA A 55 -75.93 -32.12 24.39
CA ALA A 55 -75.34 -32.02 23.06
C ALA A 55 -73.93 -31.40 23.15
N PRO A 56 -72.88 -32.05 22.61
CA PRO A 56 -71.53 -31.53 22.71
C PRO A 56 -71.37 -30.13 22.12
N VAL A 57 -70.72 -29.23 22.87
CA VAL A 57 -70.54 -27.82 22.53
C VAL A 57 -69.20 -27.63 21.82
N ALA A 58 -69.25 -27.05 20.62
CA ALA A 58 -68.08 -26.74 19.81
C ALA A 58 -67.10 -25.76 20.52
N PRO A 59 -65.80 -25.83 20.21
CA PRO A 59 -64.80 -25.00 20.88
C PRO A 59 -64.96 -23.52 20.49
N THR A 60 -64.86 -22.65 21.50
CA THR A 60 -64.92 -21.19 21.35
C THR A 60 -63.71 -20.57 22.05
N ILE A 61 -62.93 -19.74 21.35
CA ILE A 61 -61.73 -19.10 21.92
C ILE A 61 -62.17 -17.86 22.70
N THR A 62 -61.92 -17.88 24.01
CA THR A 62 -62.24 -16.81 24.97
C THR A 62 -61.03 -15.94 25.30
N THR A 63 -59.82 -16.37 24.96
CA THR A 63 -58.62 -15.52 24.96
C THR A 63 -57.71 -15.93 23.80
N GLN A 64 -57.49 -14.99 22.87
CA GLN A 64 -56.62 -15.16 21.71
C GLN A 64 -55.13 -15.07 22.10
N PRO A 65 -54.21 -15.70 21.34
CA PRO A 65 -52.79 -15.46 21.49
C PRO A 65 -52.44 -14.01 21.14
N VAL A 66 -51.48 -13.44 21.88
CA VAL A 66 -51.03 -12.04 21.74
C VAL A 66 -49.64 -12.00 21.12
N ASN A 67 -49.39 -11.03 20.25
CA ASN A 67 -48.08 -10.77 19.64
C ASN A 67 -46.95 -10.75 20.70
N GLN A 68 -45.80 -11.31 20.36
CA GLN A 68 -44.63 -11.37 21.24
C GLN A 68 -43.45 -10.64 20.59
N THR A 69 -42.70 -9.88 21.39
CA THR A 69 -41.44 -9.24 20.97
C THR A 69 -40.32 -9.75 21.86
N VAL A 70 -39.28 -10.33 21.25
CA VAL A 70 -38.11 -10.88 21.94
C VAL A 70 -36.82 -10.47 21.23
N THR A 71 -35.68 -10.64 21.90
CA THR A 71 -34.36 -10.54 21.27
C THR A 71 -33.88 -11.92 20.83
N ALA A 72 -33.21 -12.03 19.69
CA ALA A 72 -32.64 -13.28 19.21
C ALA A 72 -31.79 -13.98 20.30
N GLY A 73 -31.98 -15.30 20.44
CA GLY A 73 -31.50 -16.12 21.55
C GLY A 73 -32.57 -16.42 22.60
N GLN A 74 -33.54 -15.52 22.80
CA GLN A 74 -34.63 -15.72 23.77
C GLN A 74 -35.79 -16.54 23.19
N THR A 75 -36.62 -17.12 24.07
CA THR A 75 -37.85 -17.84 23.70
C THR A 75 -39.08 -16.94 23.84
N ALA A 76 -40.09 -17.11 22.99
CA ALA A 76 -41.40 -16.47 23.11
C ALA A 76 -42.48 -17.51 23.48
N THR A 77 -43.48 -17.12 24.27
CA THR A 77 -44.59 -18.01 24.66
C THR A 77 -45.94 -17.45 24.18
N PHE A 78 -46.69 -18.28 23.49
CA PHE A 78 -48.06 -18.02 23.05
C PHE A 78 -49.02 -18.90 23.86
N THR A 79 -50.20 -18.37 24.19
CA THR A 79 -51.24 -19.05 24.97
C THR A 79 -52.61 -18.85 24.33
N VAL A 80 -53.52 -19.78 24.57
CA VAL A 80 -54.94 -19.67 24.18
C VAL A 80 -55.82 -20.16 25.32
N VAL A 81 -56.98 -19.52 25.51
CA VAL A 81 -58.04 -20.03 26.38
C VAL A 81 -59.27 -20.31 25.52
N ALA A 82 -59.86 -21.50 25.68
CA ALA A 82 -61.01 -21.93 24.90
C ALA A 82 -62.00 -22.76 25.74
N ASN A 83 -63.29 -22.55 25.48
CA ASN A 83 -64.40 -23.17 26.19
C ASN A 83 -65.17 -24.13 25.24
N GLY A 84 -65.74 -25.21 25.78
CA GLY A 84 -66.54 -26.19 25.05
C GLY A 84 -66.50 -27.57 25.73
N THR A 85 -67.08 -28.59 25.11
CA THR A 85 -67.07 -29.97 25.66
C THR A 85 -65.67 -30.57 25.62
N THR A 86 -65.27 -31.24 26.70
CA THR A 86 -63.98 -31.96 26.83
C THR A 86 -64.07 -33.38 26.25
N PRO A 87 -62.95 -33.99 25.80
CA PRO A 87 -61.59 -33.44 25.77
C PRO A 87 -61.38 -32.42 24.65
N MET A 88 -60.55 -31.42 24.93
CA MET A 88 -60.02 -30.49 23.92
C MET A 88 -58.68 -31.01 23.41
N THR A 89 -58.44 -30.91 22.11
CA THR A 89 -57.12 -31.04 21.50
C THR A 89 -56.69 -29.70 20.89
N TYR A 90 -55.39 -29.43 20.95
CA TYR A 90 -54.79 -28.24 20.35
C TYR A 90 -53.80 -28.67 19.27
N GLN A 91 -53.60 -27.82 18.27
CA GLN A 91 -52.50 -27.96 17.31
C GLN A 91 -52.02 -26.56 16.91
N TRP A 92 -50.86 -26.15 17.42
CA TRP A 92 -50.22 -24.90 17.02
C TRP A 92 -49.65 -25.00 15.60
N LYS A 93 -49.63 -23.85 14.92
CA LYS A 93 -49.14 -23.67 13.55
C LYS A 93 -48.22 -22.47 13.48
N LYS A 94 -47.12 -22.58 12.75
CA LYS A 94 -46.22 -21.47 12.37
C LYS A 94 -46.41 -21.21 10.88
N ASN A 95 -46.79 -19.99 10.49
CA ASN A 95 -47.04 -19.60 9.11
C ASN A 95 -48.00 -20.58 8.38
N GLY A 96 -49.04 -21.05 9.09
CA GLY A 96 -50.02 -22.02 8.60
C GLY A 96 -49.63 -23.51 8.68
N MET A 97 -48.33 -23.84 8.78
CA MET A 97 -47.83 -25.21 8.89
C MET A 97 -47.89 -25.71 10.34
N ALA A 98 -48.33 -26.96 10.56
CA ALA A 98 -48.44 -27.54 11.91
C ALA A 98 -47.07 -27.75 12.57
N ILE A 99 -46.96 -27.37 13.85
CA ILE A 99 -45.76 -27.58 14.67
C ILE A 99 -45.89 -28.95 15.36
N SER A 100 -44.98 -29.87 15.04
CA SER A 100 -45.02 -31.23 15.61
C SER A 100 -44.93 -31.20 17.14
N GLY A 101 -45.76 -31.99 17.82
CA GLY A 101 -45.82 -32.08 19.28
C GLY A 101 -46.44 -30.88 20.01
N ALA A 102 -46.75 -29.77 19.33
CA ALA A 102 -47.31 -28.57 19.95
C ALA A 102 -48.84 -28.69 20.15
N THR A 103 -49.25 -29.52 21.11
CA THR A 103 -50.65 -29.93 21.34
C THR A 103 -51.25 -29.46 22.67
N SER A 104 -50.60 -28.51 23.35
CA SER A 104 -51.08 -27.89 24.60
C SER A 104 -51.75 -26.53 24.36
N SER A 105 -52.47 -26.01 25.36
CA SER A 105 -53.05 -24.65 25.36
C SER A 105 -52.00 -23.53 25.38
N SER A 106 -50.73 -23.86 25.55
CA SER A 106 -49.58 -22.98 25.37
C SER A 106 -48.55 -23.60 24.41
N TYR A 107 -47.79 -22.74 23.75
CA TYR A 107 -46.61 -23.10 22.97
C TYR A 107 -45.49 -22.10 23.22
N THR A 108 -44.33 -22.59 23.63
CA THR A 108 -43.10 -21.81 23.77
C THR A 108 -42.17 -22.15 22.61
N THR A 109 -41.63 -21.14 21.92
CA THR A 109 -40.67 -21.33 20.84
C THR A 109 -39.36 -21.93 21.36
N PRO A 110 -38.57 -22.60 20.52
CA PRO A 110 -37.12 -22.68 20.70
C PRO A 110 -36.49 -21.27 20.81
N ALA A 111 -35.19 -21.23 21.14
CA ALA A 111 -34.41 -19.99 21.11
C ALA A 111 -34.53 -19.33 19.71
N THR A 112 -35.02 -18.09 19.68
CA THR A 112 -35.39 -17.42 18.42
C THR A 112 -34.19 -16.88 17.66
N THR A 113 -34.31 -16.80 16.34
CA THR A 113 -33.31 -16.26 15.41
C THR A 113 -33.88 -15.07 14.64
N SER A 114 -33.04 -14.26 13.99
CA SER A 114 -33.51 -13.16 13.15
C SER A 114 -34.40 -13.61 11.98
N SER A 115 -34.26 -14.86 11.51
CA SER A 115 -35.16 -15.48 10.51
C SER A 115 -36.53 -15.88 11.05
N ASP A 116 -36.76 -15.85 12.37
CA ASP A 116 -38.09 -16.05 12.95
C ASP A 116 -38.93 -14.76 12.97
N ASN A 117 -38.33 -13.60 12.72
CA ASN A 117 -38.99 -12.31 12.75
C ASN A 117 -40.15 -12.23 11.72
N GLY A 118 -41.32 -11.79 12.17
CA GLY A 118 -42.55 -11.75 11.35
C GLY A 118 -43.30 -13.08 11.27
N SER A 119 -42.82 -14.16 11.92
CA SER A 119 -43.55 -15.44 11.97
C SER A 119 -44.88 -15.28 12.67
N GLN A 120 -45.94 -15.84 12.08
CA GLN A 120 -47.29 -15.83 12.64
C GLN A 120 -47.63 -17.18 13.26
N PHE A 121 -48.13 -17.15 14.49
CA PHE A 121 -48.57 -18.31 15.25
C PHE A 121 -50.10 -18.32 15.37
N THR A 122 -50.70 -19.43 14.95
CA THR A 122 -52.13 -19.73 15.18
C THR A 122 -52.27 -21.08 15.87
N VAL A 123 -53.41 -21.32 16.50
CA VAL A 123 -53.74 -22.62 17.08
C VAL A 123 -55.13 -23.06 16.63
N VAL A 124 -55.23 -24.30 16.19
CA VAL A 124 -56.52 -24.97 15.98
C VAL A 124 -56.89 -25.66 17.30
N VAL A 125 -58.07 -25.37 17.82
CA VAL A 125 -58.66 -26.04 18.99
C VAL A 125 -59.82 -26.89 18.51
N SER A 126 -59.84 -28.17 18.86
CA SER A 126 -60.81 -29.15 18.37
C SER A 126 -61.40 -30.00 19.50
N ASN A 127 -62.65 -30.42 19.35
CA ASN A 127 -63.29 -31.46 20.16
C ASN A 127 -64.28 -32.27 19.31
N VAL A 128 -65.07 -33.13 19.95
CA VAL A 128 -66.07 -33.99 19.28
C VAL A 128 -67.20 -33.26 18.55
N ALA A 129 -67.38 -31.94 18.78
CA ALA A 129 -68.41 -31.12 18.17
C ALA A 129 -67.90 -30.22 17.02
N GLY A 130 -66.59 -30.08 16.86
CA GLY A 130 -66.02 -29.24 15.80
C GLY A 130 -64.63 -28.69 16.13
N ASN A 131 -64.20 -27.69 15.37
CA ASN A 131 -62.93 -27.00 15.56
C ASN A 131 -63.06 -25.49 15.34
N VAL A 132 -62.13 -24.73 15.92
CA VAL A 132 -61.97 -23.29 15.75
C VAL A 132 -60.49 -22.96 15.61
N THR A 133 -60.14 -21.95 14.82
CA THR A 133 -58.75 -21.45 14.70
C THR A 133 -58.64 -20.07 15.35
N SER A 134 -57.54 -19.82 16.06
CA SER A 134 -57.25 -18.51 16.67
C SER A 134 -57.00 -17.42 15.62
N SER A 135 -57.05 -16.15 16.06
CA SER A 135 -56.35 -15.09 15.34
C SER A 135 -54.84 -15.37 15.32
N ALA A 136 -54.14 -14.81 14.34
CA ALA A 136 -52.68 -14.91 14.27
C ALA A 136 -52.01 -13.96 15.28
N ALA A 137 -51.05 -14.47 16.03
CA ALA A 137 -50.13 -13.70 16.84
C ALA A 137 -48.77 -13.63 16.15
N THR A 138 -48.25 -12.43 15.93
CA THR A 138 -46.95 -12.21 15.27
C THR A 138 -45.81 -12.25 16.30
N LEU A 139 -44.71 -12.91 15.93
CA LEU A 139 -43.43 -12.87 16.62
C LEU A 139 -42.51 -11.82 16.00
N THR A 140 -42.17 -10.80 16.77
CA THR A 140 -41.10 -9.85 16.43
C THR A 140 -39.80 -10.31 17.11
N VAL A 141 -38.72 -10.45 16.33
CA VAL A 141 -37.40 -10.81 16.85
C VAL A 141 -36.40 -9.69 16.56
N ASN A 142 -36.03 -8.97 17.61
CA ASN A 142 -34.99 -7.94 17.56
C ASN A 142 -33.61 -8.61 17.44
N SER A 143 -32.72 -7.99 16.68
CA SER A 143 -31.29 -8.36 16.66
C SER A 143 -30.67 -8.18 18.05
N SER A 144 -29.86 -9.14 18.49
CA SER A 144 -29.03 -8.94 19.69
C SER A 144 -28.03 -7.79 19.46
N PRO A 145 -27.81 -6.89 20.44
CA PRO A 145 -26.77 -5.87 20.34
C PRO A 145 -25.39 -6.53 20.15
N GLN A 146 -24.65 -6.10 19.13
CA GLN A 146 -23.21 -6.39 19.07
C GLN A 146 -22.49 -5.45 20.05
N PRO A 147 -21.57 -5.95 20.89
CA PRO A 147 -20.79 -5.09 21.78
C PRO A 147 -19.88 -4.17 20.96
N LEU A 148 -19.71 -2.93 21.42
CA LEU A 148 -18.81 -1.97 20.79
C LEU A 148 -17.36 -2.47 20.84
N HIS A 149 -16.67 -2.45 19.70
CA HIS A 149 -15.33 -2.98 19.55
C HIS A 149 -14.53 -2.18 18.50
N ILE A 150 -13.26 -1.87 18.79
CA ILE A 150 -12.35 -1.19 17.85
C ILE A 150 -11.64 -2.24 17.00
N THR A 151 -11.76 -2.15 15.67
CA THR A 151 -11.16 -3.10 14.71
C THR A 151 -9.79 -2.64 14.18
N THR A 152 -9.40 -1.38 14.42
CA THR A 152 -8.07 -0.88 14.07
C THR A 152 -6.99 -1.51 14.97
N ASN A 153 -6.23 -2.44 14.41
CA ASN A 153 -5.10 -3.10 15.10
C ASN A 153 -3.77 -2.33 15.00
N SER A 154 -3.61 -1.50 13.97
CA SER A 154 -2.38 -0.73 13.71
C SER A 154 -2.69 0.49 12.83
N LEU A 155 -1.75 1.43 12.77
CA LEU A 155 -1.81 2.62 11.93
C LEU A 155 -0.53 2.71 11.07
N PRO A 156 -0.61 3.30 9.85
CA PRO A 156 0.58 3.53 9.05
C PRO A 156 1.53 4.54 9.73
N GLY A 157 2.83 4.40 9.46
CA GLY A 157 3.81 5.44 9.78
C GLY A 157 3.67 6.68 8.89
N GLY A 158 4.36 7.75 9.25
CA GLY A 158 4.39 9.01 8.50
C GLY A 158 5.80 9.57 8.34
N GLN A 159 5.92 10.58 7.50
CA GLN A 159 7.14 11.38 7.33
C GLN A 159 6.97 12.75 7.99
N LEU A 160 8.06 13.27 8.54
CA LEU A 160 8.17 14.63 9.04
C LEU A 160 7.78 15.64 7.94
N LEU A 161 7.00 16.67 8.31
CA LEU A 161 6.47 17.72 7.42
C LEU A 161 5.64 17.25 6.21
N THR A 162 5.29 15.96 6.14
CA THR A 162 4.44 15.39 5.08
C THR A 162 3.00 15.22 5.57
N PRO A 163 1.95 15.58 4.80
CA PRO A 163 0.56 15.36 5.20
C PRO A 163 0.27 13.89 5.51
N TYR A 164 -0.41 13.66 6.64
CA TYR A 164 -0.81 12.35 7.14
C TYR A 164 -2.34 12.24 7.19
N SER A 165 -2.85 11.04 6.89
CA SER A 165 -4.26 10.69 7.08
C SER A 165 -4.39 9.19 7.35
N ALA A 166 -5.12 8.82 8.41
CA ALA A 166 -5.50 7.44 8.70
C ALA A 166 -6.86 7.39 9.41
N ASN A 167 -7.64 6.34 9.18
CA ASN A 167 -8.97 6.17 9.78
C ASN A 167 -8.98 5.09 10.87
N LEU A 168 -9.53 5.45 12.03
CA LEU A 168 -9.96 4.51 13.05
C LEU A 168 -11.28 3.84 12.62
N GLN A 169 -11.47 2.58 13.03
CA GLN A 169 -12.63 1.77 12.71
C GLN A 169 -13.14 1.02 13.94
N ALA A 170 -14.47 0.92 14.05
CA ALA A 170 -15.16 0.19 15.10
C ALA A 170 -16.41 -0.49 14.55
N THR A 171 -16.90 -1.48 15.30
CA THR A 171 -18.09 -2.29 15.01
C THR A 171 -18.91 -2.48 16.28
N GLY A 172 -20.21 -2.77 16.14
CA GLY A 172 -21.13 -2.91 17.27
C GLY A 172 -21.52 -1.57 17.90
N GLY A 173 -22.29 -1.62 18.99
CA GLY A 173 -22.90 -0.44 19.61
C GLY A 173 -23.88 0.30 18.69
N SER A 174 -24.22 1.51 19.09
CA SER A 174 -25.23 2.40 18.52
C SER A 174 -24.59 3.63 17.86
N LEU A 175 -24.90 3.90 16.59
CA LEU A 175 -24.41 5.11 15.91
C LEU A 175 -25.13 6.38 16.40
N PRO A 176 -24.51 7.58 16.30
CA PRO A 176 -23.14 7.83 15.85
C PRO A 176 -22.07 7.48 16.91
N TYR A 177 -20.85 7.20 16.43
CA TYR A 177 -19.68 7.07 17.29
C TYR A 177 -19.06 8.44 17.62
N ASN A 178 -18.40 8.53 18.78
CA ASN A 178 -17.56 9.65 19.19
C ASN A 178 -16.17 9.16 19.60
N TRP A 179 -15.14 9.66 18.93
CA TRP A 179 -13.75 9.24 19.10
C TRP A 179 -12.95 10.26 19.93
N SER A 180 -12.10 9.77 20.83
CA SER A 180 -11.22 10.60 21.67
C SER A 180 -9.87 9.92 21.93
N VAL A 181 -8.87 10.71 22.34
CA VAL A 181 -7.62 10.21 22.90
C VAL A 181 -7.74 10.33 24.43
N ILE A 182 -7.61 9.20 25.14
CA ILE A 182 -7.77 9.11 26.60
C ILE A 182 -6.46 8.86 27.35
N GLY A 183 -5.36 8.60 26.63
CA GLY A 183 -4.03 8.41 27.21
C GLY A 183 -2.93 8.62 26.18
N GLY A 184 -1.78 9.14 26.62
CA GLY A 184 -0.70 9.57 25.73
C GLY A 184 -1.12 10.77 24.86
N GLN A 185 -0.39 11.00 23.76
CA GLN A 185 -0.66 12.08 22.80
C GLN A 185 -0.38 11.60 21.37
N LEU A 186 -1.07 12.20 20.39
CA LEU A 186 -0.70 12.07 18.98
C LEU A 186 0.63 12.79 18.70
N PRO A 187 1.38 12.41 17.64
CA PRO A 187 2.51 13.19 17.16
C PRO A 187 2.15 14.66 16.92
N ASN A 188 3.04 15.58 17.34
CA ASN A 188 2.84 17.02 17.18
C ASN A 188 2.47 17.37 15.74
N GLY A 189 1.40 18.15 15.55
CA GLY A 189 0.87 18.51 14.23
C GLY A 189 -0.20 17.55 13.67
N LEU A 190 -0.51 16.45 14.37
CA LEU A 190 -1.66 15.59 14.08
C LEU A 190 -2.82 15.81 15.07
N GLY A 191 -4.05 15.70 14.57
CA GLY A 191 -5.29 15.76 15.36
C GLY A 191 -6.25 14.63 15.01
N LEU A 192 -7.09 14.24 15.97
CA LEU A 192 -8.17 13.27 15.79
C LEU A 192 -9.50 14.01 15.59
N SER A 193 -10.25 13.67 14.55
CA SER A 193 -11.62 14.12 14.33
C SER A 193 -12.62 13.23 15.10
N PRO A 194 -13.33 13.75 16.12
CA PRO A 194 -14.20 12.93 16.97
C PRO A 194 -15.39 12.29 16.26
N ALA A 195 -15.87 12.87 15.17
CA ALA A 195 -17.12 12.43 14.51
C ALA A 195 -16.92 11.26 13.53
N ASN A 196 -15.71 11.03 13.03
CA ASN A 196 -15.43 10.02 11.98
C ASN A 196 -14.14 9.22 12.21
N GLY A 197 -13.41 9.46 13.31
CA GLY A 197 -12.22 8.69 13.66
C GLY A 197 -11.02 8.93 12.76
N THR A 198 -11.03 9.93 11.86
CA THR A 198 -9.85 10.24 11.05
C THR A 198 -8.81 10.98 11.88
N ILE A 199 -7.57 10.48 11.88
CA ILE A 199 -6.39 11.19 12.36
C ILE A 199 -5.74 11.86 11.15
N THR A 200 -5.63 13.19 11.16
CA THR A 200 -5.06 13.98 10.06
C THR A 200 -4.11 15.07 10.56
N GLY A 201 -3.30 15.61 9.65
CA GLY A 201 -2.46 16.78 9.91
C GLY A 201 -1.10 16.67 9.22
N THR A 202 -0.13 17.46 9.68
CA THR A 202 1.25 17.46 9.17
C THR A 202 2.21 17.36 10.35
N PRO A 203 2.94 16.23 10.54
CA PRO A 203 3.81 16.04 11.68
C PRO A 203 4.95 17.06 11.74
N THR A 204 5.19 17.65 12.91
CA THR A 204 6.26 18.64 13.14
C THR A 204 7.44 18.09 13.96
N SER A 205 7.46 16.80 14.27
CA SER A 205 8.56 16.14 14.99
C SER A 205 8.67 14.66 14.63
N ALA A 206 9.88 14.18 14.34
CA ALA A 206 10.15 12.78 14.03
C ALA A 206 10.26 11.95 15.32
N ARG A 207 9.19 11.25 15.69
CA ARG A 207 9.14 10.31 16.83
C ARG A 207 8.05 9.26 16.64
N THR A 208 8.25 8.08 17.23
CA THR A 208 7.19 7.08 17.47
C THR A 208 6.47 7.37 18.78
N LEU A 209 5.16 7.66 18.73
CA LEU A 209 4.34 7.83 19.93
C LEU A 209 3.28 6.73 20.03
N THR A 210 3.06 6.27 21.26
CA THR A 210 2.00 5.35 21.67
C THR A 210 0.91 6.13 22.39
N PHE A 211 -0.35 5.92 22.03
CA PHE A 211 -1.50 6.60 22.61
C PHE A 211 -2.70 5.66 22.70
N THR A 212 -3.59 5.93 23.65
CA THR A 212 -4.81 5.16 23.88
C THR A 212 -6.00 5.95 23.37
N ILE A 213 -6.68 5.37 22.38
CA ILE A 213 -7.95 5.89 21.86
C ILE A 213 -9.13 5.28 22.62
N GLN A 214 -10.22 6.03 22.69
CA GLN A 214 -11.54 5.54 23.05
C GLN A 214 -12.52 5.86 21.92
N VAL A 215 -13.39 4.89 21.61
CA VAL A 215 -14.66 5.13 20.93
C VAL A 215 -15.78 5.00 21.94
N LYS A 216 -16.71 5.96 21.92
CA LYS A 216 -17.99 5.93 22.62
C LYS A 216 -19.11 5.85 21.60
N ASP A 217 -20.17 5.10 21.90
CA ASP A 217 -21.37 5.03 21.07
C ASP A 217 -22.48 5.99 21.56
N SER A 218 -23.61 6.04 20.85
CA SER A 218 -24.74 6.92 21.21
C SER A 218 -25.57 6.42 22.41
N SER A 219 -25.41 5.17 22.83
CA SER A 219 -26.00 4.61 24.06
C SER A 219 -25.12 4.85 25.30
N GLY A 220 -23.84 5.21 25.11
CA GLY A 220 -22.86 5.51 26.15
C GLY A 220 -21.82 4.42 26.37
N ASP A 221 -21.90 3.29 25.66
CA ASP A 221 -20.93 2.20 25.70
C ASP A 221 -19.56 2.68 25.19
N THR A 222 -18.48 2.06 25.68
CA THR A 222 -17.11 2.46 25.31
C THR A 222 -16.22 1.26 25.03
N ALA A 223 -15.40 1.38 23.98
CA ALA A 223 -14.26 0.51 23.72
C ALA A 223 -12.98 1.35 23.66
N SER A 224 -11.82 0.75 23.95
CA SER A 224 -10.54 1.48 23.96
C SER A 224 -9.40 0.59 23.50
N ALA A 225 -8.42 1.18 22.80
CA ALA A 225 -7.30 0.48 22.20
C ALA A 225 -6.02 1.32 22.30
N SER A 226 -4.88 0.67 22.50
CA SER A 226 -3.57 1.32 22.44
C SER A 226 -2.97 1.16 21.05
N LEU A 227 -2.70 2.29 20.40
CA LEU A 227 -2.14 2.37 19.04
C LEU A 227 -0.82 3.13 19.06
N SER A 228 -0.10 3.10 17.95
CA SER A 228 1.10 3.91 17.75
C SER A 228 1.17 4.47 16.34
N ILE A 229 1.80 5.63 16.21
CA ILE A 229 2.18 6.22 14.92
C ILE A 229 3.70 6.47 14.99
N SER A 230 4.43 6.00 13.99
CA SER A 230 5.86 6.27 13.84
C SER A 230 6.08 7.37 12.80
N ILE A 231 6.50 8.55 13.24
CA ILE A 231 6.97 9.61 12.34
C ILE A 231 8.48 9.52 12.22
N THR A 232 8.97 9.34 11.01
CA THR A 232 10.42 9.37 10.71
C THR A 232 10.78 10.66 9.98
N ALA A 233 12.04 11.10 10.08
CA ALA A 233 12.52 12.23 9.30
C ALA A 233 12.76 11.78 7.86
N ALA A 234 12.44 12.64 6.89
CA ALA A 234 12.89 12.44 5.52
C ALA A 234 14.43 12.41 5.50
N THR A 235 14.99 11.47 4.76
CA THR A 235 16.44 11.42 4.48
C THR A 235 16.70 11.99 3.10
N LEU A 236 17.85 12.64 2.92
CA LEU A 236 18.38 13.06 1.63
C LEU A 236 19.84 12.60 1.57
N ALA A 237 20.26 12.05 0.45
CA ALA A 237 21.62 11.57 0.23
C ALA A 237 22.06 11.83 -1.21
N ILE A 238 23.36 12.04 -1.42
CA ILE A 238 23.96 12.08 -2.75
C ILE A 238 24.35 10.64 -3.11
N SER A 239 23.84 10.13 -4.24
CA SER A 239 24.10 8.77 -4.70
C SER A 239 25.28 8.67 -5.67
N THR A 240 25.76 9.80 -6.20
CA THR A 240 27.05 9.87 -6.91
C THR A 240 28.19 9.68 -5.92
N THR A 241 28.91 8.56 -5.99
CA THR A 241 30.05 8.23 -5.13
C THR A 241 31.41 8.54 -5.75
N GLY A 242 31.46 8.79 -7.05
CA GLY A 242 32.66 9.12 -7.82
C GLY A 242 32.29 9.69 -9.19
N LEU A 243 33.27 10.25 -9.90
CA LEU A 243 33.10 10.88 -11.21
C LEU A 243 34.16 10.37 -12.20
N PRO A 244 33.89 10.37 -13.52
CA PRO A 244 34.90 10.09 -14.52
C PRO A 244 36.10 11.04 -14.44
N GLY A 245 37.26 10.58 -14.91
CA GLY A 245 38.37 11.48 -15.24
C GLY A 245 38.02 12.37 -16.43
N GLY A 246 38.67 13.54 -16.51
CA GLY A 246 38.66 14.39 -17.70
C GLY A 246 40.04 14.46 -18.34
N THR A 247 40.13 15.10 -19.50
CA THR A 247 41.41 15.43 -20.14
C THR A 247 41.41 16.90 -20.54
N VAL A 248 42.55 17.57 -20.43
CA VAL A 248 42.70 18.97 -20.85
C VAL A 248 42.34 19.11 -22.33
N THR A 249 41.61 20.17 -22.67
CA THR A 249 40.98 20.45 -23.98
C THR A 249 39.80 19.56 -24.41
N VAL A 250 39.50 18.45 -23.74
CA VAL A 250 38.31 17.62 -24.06
C VAL A 250 37.03 18.18 -23.42
N PRO A 251 35.90 18.29 -24.13
CA PRO A 251 34.60 18.57 -23.52
C PRO A 251 34.19 17.48 -22.50
N TYR A 252 33.98 17.88 -21.25
CA TYR A 252 33.56 17.02 -20.15
C TYR A 252 32.09 17.27 -19.79
N SER A 253 31.37 16.21 -19.45
CA SER A 253 30.01 16.27 -18.89
C SER A 253 29.76 15.10 -17.96
N ALA A 254 29.27 15.37 -16.75
CA ALA A 254 28.80 14.36 -15.80
C ALA A 254 27.62 14.89 -14.99
N GLN A 255 26.67 14.03 -14.63
CA GLN A 255 25.48 14.39 -13.84
C GLN A 255 25.64 13.91 -12.39
N LEU A 256 25.24 14.75 -11.44
CA LEU A 256 25.09 14.40 -10.03
C LEU A 256 23.68 13.87 -9.75
N ASN A 257 23.59 12.85 -8.89
CA ASN A 257 22.35 12.19 -8.51
C ASN A 257 22.17 12.18 -7.00
N ALA A 258 20.92 12.27 -6.55
CA ALA A 258 20.52 12.22 -5.16
C ALA A 258 19.29 11.32 -4.97
N THR A 259 19.13 10.79 -3.75
CA THR A 259 18.03 9.92 -3.33
C THR A 259 17.42 10.39 -2.02
N GLY A 260 16.11 10.17 -1.86
CA GLY A 260 15.35 10.76 -0.76
C GLY A 260 15.09 12.26 -0.96
N GLY A 261 14.51 12.90 0.05
CA GLY A 261 14.02 14.28 -0.02
C GLY A 261 12.82 14.47 -0.94
N ILE A 262 12.50 15.74 -1.21
CA ILE A 262 11.38 16.18 -2.06
C ILE A 262 11.91 17.00 -3.23
N ALA A 263 11.65 16.57 -4.45
CA ALA A 263 12.05 17.29 -5.67
C ALA A 263 11.27 18.63 -5.82
N PRO A 264 11.84 19.65 -6.50
CA PRO A 264 13.13 19.67 -7.19
C PRO A 264 14.34 19.72 -6.26
N TYR A 265 15.48 19.21 -6.76
CA TYR A 265 16.78 19.34 -6.10
C TYR A 265 17.57 20.50 -6.68
N THR A 266 18.22 21.28 -5.82
CA THR A 266 19.14 22.36 -6.18
C THR A 266 20.55 22.01 -5.72
N TRP A 267 21.50 22.06 -6.64
CA TRP A 267 22.90 21.72 -6.41
C TRP A 267 23.78 22.96 -6.30
N ALA A 268 24.79 22.89 -5.43
CA ALA A 268 25.80 23.93 -5.24
C ALA A 268 27.15 23.32 -4.84
N LEU A 269 28.22 24.10 -4.98
CA LEU A 269 29.52 23.77 -4.41
C LEU A 269 29.56 24.27 -2.96
N ALA A 270 29.82 23.38 -2.01
CA ALA A 270 29.92 23.73 -0.58
C ALA A 270 31.35 24.16 -0.22
N THR A 271 32.36 23.41 -0.68
CA THR A 271 33.79 23.71 -0.45
C THR A 271 34.66 23.18 -1.60
N GLY A 272 35.89 23.70 -1.71
CA GLY A 272 36.84 23.33 -2.76
C GLY A 272 36.58 24.05 -4.07
N ALA A 273 37.09 23.50 -5.16
CA ALA A 273 36.93 24.01 -6.51
C ALA A 273 36.84 22.85 -7.52
N LEU A 274 36.12 23.06 -8.62
CA LEU A 274 36.18 22.18 -9.79
C LEU A 274 37.53 22.37 -10.52
N PRO A 275 37.96 21.42 -11.38
CA PRO A 275 39.04 21.65 -12.33
C PRO A 275 38.79 22.92 -13.16
N ALA A 276 39.86 23.69 -13.44
CA ALA A 276 39.76 24.93 -14.20
C ALA A 276 39.13 24.66 -15.58
N GLY A 277 38.11 25.45 -15.94
CA GLY A 277 37.32 25.27 -17.16
C GLY A 277 36.06 24.40 -17.02
N LEU A 278 35.81 23.80 -15.85
CA LEU A 278 34.54 23.14 -15.51
C LEU A 278 33.64 23.98 -14.60
N THR A 279 32.33 23.81 -14.73
CA THR A 279 31.28 24.49 -13.96
C THR A 279 30.24 23.49 -13.45
N LEU A 280 29.51 23.82 -12.38
CA LEU A 280 28.38 23.04 -11.84
C LEU A 280 27.09 23.85 -12.01
N SER A 281 26.08 23.26 -12.65
CA SER A 281 24.73 23.83 -12.72
C SER A 281 23.93 23.60 -11.44
N SER A 282 22.90 24.42 -11.21
CA SER A 282 21.91 24.19 -10.16
C SER A 282 21.12 22.88 -10.32
N SER A 283 21.08 22.31 -11.54
CA SER A 283 20.49 20.99 -11.82
C SER A 283 21.44 19.81 -11.59
N GLY A 284 22.67 20.05 -11.14
CA GLY A 284 23.64 18.99 -10.81
C GLY A 284 24.50 18.52 -11.99
N ALA A 285 24.47 19.19 -13.14
CA ALA A 285 25.37 18.88 -14.25
C ALA A 285 26.72 19.57 -14.04
N ILE A 286 27.81 18.80 -14.03
CA ILE A 286 29.19 19.30 -14.09
C ILE A 286 29.63 19.24 -15.56
N SER A 287 29.90 20.40 -16.17
CA SER A 287 30.30 20.46 -17.59
C SER A 287 31.24 21.62 -17.90
N GLY A 288 31.93 21.50 -19.05
CA GLY A 288 32.89 22.47 -19.56
C GLY A 288 34.03 21.80 -20.32
N THR A 289 35.19 22.45 -20.39
CA THR A 289 36.41 21.90 -21.01
C THR A 289 37.58 22.17 -20.08
N PRO A 290 38.26 21.15 -19.52
CA PRO A 290 39.37 21.38 -18.60
C PRO A 290 40.54 22.10 -19.26
N THR A 291 41.14 23.07 -18.56
CA THR A 291 42.28 23.86 -19.05
C THR A 291 43.59 23.56 -18.32
N THR A 292 43.54 22.79 -17.21
CA THR A 292 44.71 22.42 -16.41
C THR A 292 44.61 20.96 -15.96
N ALA A 293 45.75 20.25 -15.95
CA ALA A 293 45.86 18.88 -15.46
C ALA A 293 46.09 18.83 -13.94
N GLY A 294 45.53 17.84 -13.27
CA GLY A 294 45.65 17.63 -11.82
C GLY A 294 44.42 16.97 -11.21
N THR A 295 44.40 16.77 -9.89
CA THR A 295 43.22 16.24 -9.18
C THR A 295 42.58 17.33 -8.32
N SER A 296 41.34 17.69 -8.63
CA SER A 296 40.54 18.62 -7.82
C SER A 296 39.59 17.82 -6.94
N SER A 297 39.69 17.99 -5.61
CA SER A 297 38.70 17.50 -4.64
C SER A 297 37.79 18.65 -4.21
N PHE A 298 36.49 18.38 -4.11
CA PHE A 298 35.48 19.38 -3.79
C PHE A 298 34.26 18.74 -3.14
N THR A 299 33.59 19.49 -2.24
CA THR A 299 32.33 19.04 -1.63
C THR A 299 31.16 19.67 -2.37
N VAL A 300 30.27 18.84 -2.90
CA VAL A 300 28.98 19.26 -3.43
C VAL A 300 27.91 19.19 -2.34
N GLN A 301 26.96 20.13 -2.40
CA GLN A 301 25.72 20.08 -1.63
C GLN A 301 24.53 19.91 -2.57
N VAL A 302 23.61 19.01 -2.21
CA VAL A 302 22.25 18.98 -2.71
C VAL A 302 21.31 19.55 -1.64
N THR A 303 20.34 20.35 -2.08
CA THR A 303 19.27 20.91 -1.24
C THR A 303 17.93 20.57 -1.88
N ASP A 304 16.96 20.10 -1.11
CA ASP A 304 15.63 19.71 -1.60
C ASP A 304 14.57 20.81 -1.41
N ALA A 305 13.35 20.56 -1.88
CA ALA A 305 12.23 21.50 -1.76
C ALA A 305 11.74 21.74 -0.32
N SER A 306 12.15 20.92 0.65
CA SER A 306 11.90 21.09 2.09
C SER A 306 13.05 21.79 2.83
N LEU A 307 14.09 22.24 2.10
CA LEU A 307 15.35 22.79 2.61
C LEU A 307 16.20 21.78 3.39
N LEU A 308 15.94 20.47 3.24
CA LEU A 308 16.83 19.43 3.70
C LEU A 308 18.09 19.41 2.82
N THR A 309 19.26 19.22 3.43
CA THR A 309 20.56 19.26 2.76
C THR A 309 21.35 17.98 2.96
N ALA A 310 22.14 17.61 1.95
CA ALA A 310 23.13 16.56 2.04
C ALA A 310 24.41 16.99 1.31
N GLN A 311 25.57 16.55 1.80
CA GLN A 311 26.88 16.87 1.24
C GLN A 311 27.70 15.62 0.96
N GLN A 312 28.54 15.67 -0.07
CA GLN A 312 29.45 14.59 -0.46
C GLN A 312 30.73 15.19 -1.03
N ASN A 313 31.89 14.74 -0.54
CA ASN A 313 33.17 15.04 -1.18
C ASN A 313 33.36 14.14 -2.40
N LEU A 314 33.67 14.75 -3.53
CA LEU A 314 33.98 14.11 -4.80
C LEU A 314 35.32 14.64 -5.32
N SER A 315 35.88 13.97 -6.32
CA SER A 315 37.03 14.46 -7.05
C SER A 315 36.90 14.19 -8.53
N ILE A 316 37.53 15.05 -9.33
CA ILE A 316 37.79 14.82 -10.76
C ILE A 316 39.30 14.90 -10.94
N SER A 317 39.86 13.89 -11.60
CA SER A 317 41.26 13.93 -12.06
C SER A 317 41.28 14.29 -13.53
N THR A 318 41.93 15.40 -13.88
CA THR A 318 42.15 15.83 -15.26
C THR A 318 43.54 15.43 -15.72
N ALA A 319 43.61 14.53 -16.69
CA ALA A 319 44.87 14.23 -17.38
C ALA A 319 45.29 15.41 -18.25
N ALA A 320 46.60 15.57 -18.47
CA ALA A 320 47.06 16.39 -19.59
C ALA A 320 46.68 15.71 -20.91
N GLY A 321 46.27 16.49 -21.91
CA GLY A 321 46.23 16.01 -23.29
C GLY A 321 47.65 15.72 -23.80
N THR A 322 47.77 15.01 -24.92
CA THR A 322 49.08 14.60 -25.46
C THR A 322 50.00 15.81 -25.71
N ALA A 323 51.06 15.93 -24.91
CA ALA A 323 52.00 17.04 -25.00
C ALA A 323 52.99 16.86 -26.17
N CYS A 324 53.24 17.94 -26.91
CA CYS A 324 54.29 18.01 -27.91
C CYS A 324 55.68 17.83 -27.26
N ALA A 325 56.37 16.75 -27.61
CA ALA A 325 57.70 16.38 -27.08
C ALA A 325 58.52 15.64 -28.16
N PRO A 326 59.02 16.34 -29.19
CA PRO A 326 59.85 15.75 -30.23
C PRO A 326 61.26 15.42 -29.69
N THR A 327 62.02 14.60 -30.43
CA THR A 327 63.37 14.19 -30.03
C THR A 327 64.45 14.80 -30.91
N GLY A 328 65.63 15.07 -30.34
CA GLY A 328 66.75 15.68 -31.05
C GLY A 328 66.43 17.08 -31.56
N SER A 329 66.48 17.25 -32.89
CA SER A 329 66.14 18.50 -33.59
C SER A 329 64.73 18.49 -34.21
N GLY A 330 63.90 17.50 -33.85
CA GLY A 330 62.56 17.34 -34.43
C GLY A 330 61.56 18.43 -34.02
N VAL A 331 60.49 18.54 -34.79
CA VAL A 331 59.39 19.50 -34.59
C VAL A 331 58.06 18.79 -34.36
N CYS A 332 57.05 19.54 -33.89
CA CYS A 332 55.69 19.04 -33.77
C CYS A 332 54.81 19.50 -34.92
N TYR A 333 54.15 18.55 -35.58
CA TYR A 333 53.07 18.78 -36.53
C TYR A 333 51.72 18.41 -35.92
N TYR A 334 50.67 19.06 -36.41
CA TYR A 334 49.29 18.87 -35.99
C TYR A 334 48.42 18.55 -37.21
N VAL A 335 47.53 17.58 -37.07
CA VAL A 335 46.53 17.18 -38.09
C VAL A 335 45.13 17.34 -37.49
N SER A 336 44.16 17.82 -38.27
CA SER A 336 42.78 18.06 -37.82
C SER A 336 41.80 17.83 -38.96
N PRO A 337 40.58 17.30 -38.74
CA PRO A 337 39.59 17.10 -39.81
C PRO A 337 39.08 18.42 -40.45
N THR A 338 39.42 19.54 -39.82
CA THR A 338 39.13 20.93 -40.24
C THR A 338 40.39 21.69 -40.72
N GLY A 339 41.52 21.00 -40.88
CA GLY A 339 42.79 21.59 -41.32
C GLY A 339 42.88 21.84 -42.83
N SER A 340 44.10 22.10 -43.32
CA SER A 340 44.41 22.13 -44.75
C SER A 340 45.83 21.65 -44.99
N ASP A 341 46.03 20.81 -46.00
CA ASP A 341 47.36 20.33 -46.45
C ASP A 341 48.19 21.43 -47.16
N SER A 342 47.66 22.65 -47.24
CA SER A 342 48.40 23.88 -47.61
C SER A 342 48.94 24.66 -46.40
N ASN A 343 48.63 24.24 -45.17
CA ASN A 343 49.08 24.91 -43.95
C ASN A 343 50.52 24.52 -43.58
N SER A 344 51.09 25.17 -42.57
CA SER A 344 52.41 24.85 -42.01
C SER A 344 52.40 23.67 -41.01
N GLY A 345 51.23 23.12 -40.70
CA GLY A 345 51.07 22.00 -39.76
C GLY A 345 51.23 22.37 -38.30
N THR A 346 51.13 23.65 -37.92
CA THR A 346 51.20 24.07 -36.50
C THR A 346 49.87 23.85 -35.78
N SER A 347 49.85 23.91 -34.45
CA SER A 347 48.61 23.76 -33.64
C SER A 347 47.48 24.72 -34.04
N THR A 348 47.83 25.92 -34.53
CA THR A 348 46.90 26.95 -35.03
C THR A 348 46.63 26.87 -36.54
N ALA A 349 47.44 26.14 -37.30
CA ALA A 349 47.27 25.91 -38.73
C ALA A 349 47.61 24.44 -39.07
N PRO A 350 46.76 23.47 -38.66
CA PRO A 350 47.05 22.04 -38.82
C PRO A 350 46.89 21.57 -40.27
N PHE A 351 47.55 20.48 -40.61
CA PHE A 351 47.28 19.71 -41.83
C PHE A 351 45.86 19.11 -41.80
N LEU A 352 45.33 18.76 -42.97
CA LEU A 352 44.05 18.05 -43.09
C LEU A 352 44.25 16.53 -43.01
N THR A 353 45.29 16.01 -43.67
CA THR A 353 45.50 14.56 -43.78
C THR A 353 46.73 14.07 -43.04
N ILE A 354 46.61 12.88 -42.43
CA ILE A 354 47.72 12.19 -41.77
C ILE A 354 48.78 11.78 -42.81
N GLN A 355 48.37 11.48 -44.05
CA GLN A 355 49.28 11.19 -45.16
C GLN A 355 50.16 12.40 -45.54
N HIS A 356 49.65 13.64 -45.49
CA HIS A 356 50.49 14.81 -45.70
C HIS A 356 51.56 14.93 -44.63
N ALA A 357 51.20 14.75 -43.36
CA ALA A 357 52.17 14.72 -42.26
C ALA A 357 53.23 13.63 -42.48
N ALA A 358 52.82 12.41 -42.85
CA ALA A 358 53.72 11.30 -43.21
C ALA A 358 54.69 11.60 -44.37
N ASN A 359 54.32 12.52 -45.27
CA ASN A 359 55.16 12.95 -46.38
C ASN A 359 56.21 14.01 -46.01
N VAL A 360 56.06 14.73 -44.88
CA VAL A 360 56.96 15.83 -44.48
C VAL A 360 57.90 15.52 -43.29
N VAL A 361 57.56 14.55 -42.45
CA VAL A 361 58.27 14.20 -41.20
C VAL A 361 59.74 13.76 -41.35
N ASN A 362 60.54 14.07 -40.35
CA ASN A 362 61.98 13.85 -40.24
C ASN A 362 62.29 13.09 -38.92
N PRO A 363 63.45 12.43 -38.79
CA PRO A 363 63.81 11.72 -37.56
C PRO A 363 63.75 12.61 -36.31
N GLY A 364 62.85 12.24 -35.39
CA GLY A 364 62.58 12.97 -34.15
C GLY A 364 61.29 13.79 -34.15
N ASP A 365 60.65 14.00 -35.30
CA ASP A 365 59.39 14.73 -35.41
C ASP A 365 58.24 13.98 -34.73
N MET A 366 57.29 14.74 -34.17
CA MET A 366 56.09 14.24 -33.51
C MET A 366 54.84 14.81 -34.17
N VAL A 367 53.86 13.96 -34.47
CA VAL A 367 52.60 14.34 -35.10
C VAL A 367 51.45 14.06 -34.14
N ILE A 368 50.80 15.13 -33.69
CA ILE A 368 49.60 15.08 -32.85
C ILE A 368 48.39 15.16 -33.77
N VAL A 369 47.59 14.10 -33.80
CA VAL A 369 46.37 14.03 -34.61
C VAL A 369 45.17 14.33 -33.73
N ARG A 370 44.45 15.42 -34.01
CA ARG A 370 43.25 15.83 -33.27
C ARG A 370 42.12 14.83 -33.40
N ASP A 371 41.21 14.87 -32.45
CA ASP A 371 40.03 14.00 -32.43
C ASP A 371 39.16 14.16 -33.68
N GLY A 372 38.55 13.05 -34.11
CA GLY A 372 37.68 12.96 -35.28
C GLY A 372 38.06 11.81 -36.22
N THR A 373 37.24 11.63 -37.26
CA THR A 373 37.38 10.53 -38.24
C THR A 373 38.25 10.96 -39.42
N TYR A 374 39.27 10.16 -39.70
CA TYR A 374 40.15 10.30 -40.86
C TYR A 374 39.95 9.10 -41.80
N ASN A 375 39.45 9.38 -42.99
CA ASN A 375 39.35 8.43 -44.09
C ASN A 375 39.99 9.01 -45.36
N ASN A 376 40.19 8.16 -46.36
CA ASN A 376 40.59 8.56 -47.70
C ASN A 376 39.62 7.87 -48.67
N ALA A 377 38.79 8.65 -49.36
CA ALA A 377 37.76 8.11 -50.24
C ALA A 377 38.40 7.33 -51.40
N ALA A 378 38.23 6.01 -51.42
CA ALA A 378 38.95 5.11 -52.30
C ALA A 378 38.57 5.32 -53.79
N VAL A 379 39.36 6.13 -54.49
CA VAL A 379 39.29 6.27 -55.94
C VAL A 379 39.70 4.96 -56.60
N SER A 380 38.83 4.43 -57.46
CA SER A 380 39.09 3.16 -58.16
C SER A 380 40.38 3.22 -58.99
N GLY A 381 41.35 2.35 -58.69
CA GLY A 381 42.60 2.22 -59.42
C GLY A 381 43.86 2.71 -58.70
N VAL A 382 43.74 3.28 -57.49
CA VAL A 382 44.89 3.58 -56.61
C VAL A 382 44.86 2.66 -55.38
N GLY A 383 46.03 2.28 -54.88
CA GLY A 383 46.19 1.12 -54.00
C GLY A 383 45.63 1.25 -52.58
N SER A 384 45.36 0.07 -51.99
CA SER A 384 44.81 -0.27 -50.67
C SER A 384 45.18 0.52 -49.40
N LYS A 385 46.10 1.48 -49.43
CA LYS A 385 46.81 1.92 -48.22
C LYS A 385 46.43 3.35 -47.86
N LEU A 386 45.81 3.52 -46.68
CA LEU A 386 45.27 4.81 -46.24
C LEU A 386 46.37 5.80 -45.85
N ILE A 387 47.38 5.31 -45.12
CA ILE A 387 48.55 6.05 -44.66
C ILE A 387 49.80 5.22 -44.97
N VAL A 388 50.60 5.68 -45.93
CA VAL A 388 51.89 5.07 -46.30
C VAL A 388 53.02 5.85 -45.65
N MET A 389 53.69 5.21 -44.69
CA MET A 389 54.86 5.74 -44.01
C MET A 389 56.14 5.45 -44.80
N SER A 390 56.38 6.27 -45.83
CA SER A 390 57.59 6.26 -46.67
C SER A 390 58.79 6.95 -46.03
N ARG A 391 58.58 7.67 -44.92
CA ARG A 391 59.60 8.38 -44.14
C ARG A 391 59.57 7.84 -42.70
N GLY A 392 60.73 7.75 -42.08
CA GLY A 392 60.89 7.16 -40.75
C GLY A 392 62.06 7.77 -39.99
N GLY A 393 62.26 7.33 -38.75
CA GLY A 393 63.24 7.90 -37.84
C GLY A 393 64.62 7.26 -37.88
N THR A 394 65.30 7.32 -36.74
CA THR A 394 66.55 6.63 -36.43
C THR A 394 66.42 5.97 -35.06
N ALA A 395 67.29 4.99 -34.74
CA ALA A 395 67.28 4.29 -33.45
C ALA A 395 67.44 5.21 -32.21
N ALA A 396 67.84 6.48 -32.38
CA ALA A 396 67.92 7.47 -31.31
C ALA A 396 66.79 8.53 -31.35
N ASN A 397 66.13 8.71 -32.50
CA ASN A 397 65.07 9.70 -32.70
C ASN A 397 64.02 9.10 -33.64
N HIS A 398 62.98 8.49 -33.06
CA HIS A 398 61.85 7.93 -33.81
C HIS A 398 60.98 9.04 -34.40
N VAL A 399 60.21 8.73 -35.44
CA VAL A 399 59.05 9.56 -35.84
C VAL A 399 57.84 9.07 -35.07
N VAL A 400 57.14 9.96 -34.36
CA VAL A 400 56.00 9.57 -33.50
C VAL A 400 54.70 10.12 -34.09
N PHE A 401 53.71 9.26 -34.31
CA PHE A 401 52.32 9.64 -34.57
C PHE A 401 51.47 9.24 -33.37
N ILE A 402 50.65 10.15 -32.87
CA ILE A 402 49.83 9.91 -31.68
C ILE A 402 48.53 10.73 -31.74
N ALA A 403 47.44 10.17 -31.23
CA ALA A 403 46.20 10.90 -31.05
C ALA A 403 46.32 11.97 -29.94
N GLU A 404 45.66 13.13 -30.12
CA GLU A 404 45.60 14.20 -29.11
C GLU A 404 44.97 13.66 -27.81
N HIS A 405 43.95 12.79 -27.95
CA HIS A 405 43.38 11.97 -26.89
C HIS A 405 43.25 10.49 -27.30
N LYS A 406 43.37 9.57 -26.34
CA LYS A 406 43.32 8.13 -26.61
C LYS A 406 41.97 7.72 -27.19
N TRP A 407 42.02 7.06 -28.34
CA TRP A 407 40.90 6.67 -29.20
C TRP A 407 40.08 7.84 -29.77
N GLY A 408 40.51 9.10 -29.58
CA GLY A 408 39.83 10.28 -30.12
C GLY A 408 40.07 10.47 -31.62
N ALA A 409 41.27 10.17 -32.12
CA ALA A 409 41.57 10.14 -33.55
C ALA A 409 41.26 8.75 -34.13
N LYS A 410 40.25 8.68 -35.00
CA LYS A 410 39.71 7.44 -35.58
C LYS A 410 40.14 7.28 -37.03
N ILE A 411 40.76 6.15 -37.35
CA ILE A 411 41.12 5.77 -38.72
C ILE A 411 40.00 4.87 -39.27
N ASP A 412 39.37 5.28 -40.36
CA ASP A 412 38.18 4.63 -40.92
C ASP A 412 38.45 4.10 -42.34
N GLY A 413 38.41 2.76 -42.48
CA GLY A 413 38.58 2.04 -43.74
C GLY A 413 37.34 2.01 -44.64
N LEU A 414 36.21 2.62 -44.22
CA LEU A 414 34.95 2.68 -44.96
C LEU A 414 34.36 1.31 -45.34
N ASN A 415 34.67 0.27 -44.54
CA ASN A 415 34.35 -1.14 -44.78
C ASN A 415 34.98 -1.72 -46.06
N ASN A 416 36.09 -1.13 -46.54
CA ASN A 416 36.84 -1.65 -47.67
C ASN A 416 37.67 -2.87 -47.25
N THR A 417 37.24 -4.05 -47.67
CA THR A 417 37.88 -5.33 -47.31
C THR A 417 39.29 -5.51 -47.86
N SER A 418 39.71 -4.64 -48.77
CA SER A 418 41.02 -4.65 -49.41
C SER A 418 41.91 -3.52 -48.92
N ALA A 419 41.59 -2.87 -47.79
CA ALA A 419 42.32 -1.72 -47.27
C ALA A 419 43.19 -2.03 -46.03
N THR A 420 44.35 -1.37 -45.95
CA THR A 420 45.18 -1.23 -44.75
C THR A 420 45.10 0.20 -44.25
N GLY A 421 44.97 0.40 -42.93
CA GLY A 421 45.11 1.72 -42.30
C GLY A 421 46.52 2.30 -42.45
N TRP A 422 47.48 1.74 -41.70
CA TRP A 422 48.89 2.14 -41.69
C TRP A 422 49.77 1.09 -42.38
N ALA A 423 50.53 1.53 -43.39
CA ALA A 423 51.49 0.71 -44.10
C ALA A 423 52.90 1.29 -43.99
N PHE A 424 53.82 0.51 -43.41
CA PHE A 424 55.17 0.98 -43.12
C PHE A 424 56.16 0.57 -44.22
N ALA A 425 56.81 1.56 -44.83
CA ALA A 425 57.90 1.38 -45.80
C ALA A 425 59.25 1.90 -45.25
N ALA A 426 59.26 2.44 -44.03
CA ALA A 426 60.43 2.93 -43.30
C ALA A 426 60.43 2.44 -41.84
N ASN A 427 61.57 2.59 -41.17
CA ASN A 427 61.82 2.08 -39.80
C ASN A 427 61.80 3.21 -38.76
N TYR A 428 61.81 2.84 -37.47
CA TYR A 428 61.83 3.75 -36.31
C TYR A 428 60.65 4.73 -36.31
N ILE A 429 59.44 4.15 -36.32
CA ILE A 429 58.16 4.86 -36.32
C ILE A 429 57.30 4.30 -35.21
N ASP A 430 56.75 5.19 -34.38
CA ASP A 430 55.78 4.85 -33.34
C ASP A 430 54.40 5.35 -33.75
N VAL A 431 53.39 4.50 -33.68
CA VAL A 431 51.98 4.90 -33.86
C VAL A 431 51.21 4.52 -32.61
N ARG A 432 50.59 5.50 -31.94
CA ARG A 432 50.03 5.33 -30.59
C ARG A 432 48.62 5.90 -30.45
N ASP A 433 47.80 5.22 -29.66
CA ASP A 433 46.53 5.73 -29.11
C ASP A 433 45.42 6.11 -30.13
N PHE A 434 45.52 5.69 -31.38
CA PHE A 434 44.45 5.80 -32.39
C PHE A 434 43.33 4.76 -32.19
N GLU A 435 42.12 5.07 -32.66
CA GLU A 435 41.05 4.10 -32.93
C GLU A 435 41.09 3.63 -34.40
N CYS A 436 40.62 2.42 -34.69
CA CYS A 436 40.60 1.82 -36.02
C CYS A 436 39.28 1.07 -36.29
N GLU A 437 38.57 1.40 -37.37
CA GLU A 437 37.36 0.70 -37.82
C GLU A 437 37.32 0.54 -39.34
N GLY A 438 36.43 -0.34 -39.84
CA GLY A 438 36.17 -0.47 -41.27
C GLY A 438 37.24 -1.22 -42.09
N PHE A 439 38.18 -1.91 -41.43
CA PHE A 439 39.21 -2.75 -42.05
C PHE A 439 38.96 -4.24 -41.74
N SER A 440 39.16 -5.15 -42.71
CA SER A 440 39.03 -6.59 -42.48
C SER A 440 40.35 -7.38 -42.49
N ASP A 441 41.46 -6.76 -42.90
CA ASP A 441 42.78 -7.42 -42.96
C ASP A 441 43.68 -6.94 -41.82
N SER A 442 44.09 -5.66 -41.81
CA SER A 442 44.66 -5.02 -40.61
C SER A 442 44.55 -3.49 -40.63
N CYS A 443 44.54 -2.86 -39.45
CA CYS A 443 44.78 -1.41 -39.35
C CYS A 443 46.27 -1.05 -39.39
N MET A 444 47.17 -2.01 -39.17
CA MET A 444 48.63 -1.82 -39.24
C MET A 444 49.27 -3.05 -39.87
N ASP A 445 49.89 -2.90 -41.05
CA ASP A 445 50.68 -3.98 -41.65
C ASP A 445 51.82 -4.38 -40.70
N ASN A 446 51.99 -5.69 -40.45
CA ASN A 446 52.87 -6.27 -39.43
C ASN A 446 54.25 -5.59 -39.27
N TYR A 447 54.41 -4.80 -38.20
CA TYR A 447 55.65 -4.10 -37.88
C TYR A 447 56.62 -5.01 -37.10
N SER A 448 57.73 -5.41 -37.72
CA SER A 448 58.69 -6.38 -37.16
C SER A 448 59.85 -5.77 -36.38
N GLY A 449 59.68 -4.56 -35.81
CA GLY A 449 60.79 -3.78 -35.23
C GLY A 449 60.44 -2.69 -34.21
N GLY A 450 59.38 -2.85 -33.41
CA GLY A 450 59.02 -1.87 -32.38
C GLY A 450 57.85 -2.36 -31.49
N SER A 451 57.78 -1.88 -30.24
CA SER A 451 56.81 -2.37 -29.25
C SER A 451 55.40 -1.76 -29.45
N SER A 452 54.51 -2.51 -30.10
CA SER A 452 53.11 -2.15 -30.30
C SER A 452 52.25 -2.37 -29.04
N SER A 453 52.16 -1.36 -28.18
CA SER A 453 51.38 -1.43 -26.94
C SER A 453 49.87 -1.20 -27.16
N GLY A 454 49.18 -2.22 -27.67
CA GLY A 454 47.73 -2.40 -27.50
C GLY A 454 46.82 -1.75 -28.55
N GLY A 455 46.68 -2.40 -29.71
CA GLY A 455 45.50 -2.26 -30.58
C GLY A 455 44.55 -3.44 -30.35
N SER A 456 43.39 -3.19 -29.74
CA SER A 456 42.36 -4.21 -29.50
C SER A 456 41.28 -4.15 -30.57
N SER A 457 41.28 -5.09 -31.51
CA SER A 457 40.23 -5.22 -32.52
C SER A 457 38.92 -5.74 -31.89
N SER A 458 37.93 -4.87 -31.74
CA SER A 458 36.56 -5.25 -31.38
C SER A 458 35.86 -5.88 -32.58
N GLY A 459 35.94 -7.21 -32.70
CA GLY A 459 35.13 -7.97 -33.65
C GLY A 459 33.65 -7.94 -33.25
N GLY A 460 32.77 -7.82 -34.25
CA GLY A 460 31.31 -8.01 -34.13
C GLY A 460 30.88 -9.40 -34.56
#